data_AF-M4RAC1-F1
#
_entry.id   AF-M4RAC1-F1
#
_cell.length_a   1.000
_cell.length_b   1.000
_cell.length_c   1.000
_cell.angle_alpha   90.00
_cell.angle_beta   90.00
_cell.angle_gamma   90.00
#
_symmetry.space_group_name_H-M   'P 1'
#
loop_
_entity.id
_entity.type
_entity.pdbx_description
1 polymer ?
#
loop_
_entity_poly.entity_id
_entity_poly.type
_entity_poly.pdbx_seq_one_letter_code
_entity_poly.pdbx_strand_id
1 'polypeptide(L)'
;MISLPFAAGDAASAVYAARPKYAAHCAELPFIIIQLPQWIDRATAEAHADPLDWPVIRDAQWAASREIPSVATVCTIDCGEFDNIHPYDKRTVGERTAAMALGTMYRCREIAVCGPEPLAIRAVGRLC
;
A
#
# COMPACT_ATOMS: atom_id res chain seq x y z
N MET A 1 25.09 6.30 2.64
CA MET A 1 24.47 6.31 1.31
C MET A 1 24.36 4.87 0.83
N ILE A 2 23.21 4.23 1.08
CA ILE A 2 22.88 2.97 0.43
C ILE A 2 22.19 3.36 -0.87
N SER A 3 22.88 3.22 -2.00
CA SER A 3 22.24 3.29 -3.31
C SER A 3 21.36 2.07 -3.49
N LEU A 4 20.04 2.24 -3.35
CA LEU A 4 19.07 1.26 -3.82
C LEU A 4 18.99 1.39 -5.34
N PRO A 5 19.17 0.31 -6.13
CA PRO A 5 19.24 0.37 -7.59
C PRO A 5 17.84 0.50 -8.24
N PHE A 6 16.87 1.09 -7.56
CA PHE A 6 15.49 1.14 -8.02
C PHE A 6 15.04 2.59 -8.14
N ALA A 7 14.96 3.09 -9.37
CA ALA A 7 14.07 4.21 -9.67
C ALA A 7 12.67 3.74 -9.33
N ALA A 8 11.97 4.38 -8.37
CA ALA A 8 10.58 4.17 -7.97
C ALA A 8 9.97 2.88 -8.56
N GLY A 9 10.45 1.73 -8.08
CA GLY A 9 10.20 0.45 -8.71
C GLY A 9 8.72 0.12 -8.61
N ASP A 10 8.10 -0.15 -9.75
CA ASP A 10 6.67 -0.41 -9.82
C ASP A 10 6.32 -1.60 -8.89
N ALA A 11 5.32 -1.44 -8.03
CA ALA A 11 4.94 -2.48 -7.09
C ALA A 11 4.42 -3.75 -7.80
N ALA A 12 4.05 -3.64 -9.09
CA ALA A 12 3.59 -4.76 -9.87
C ALA A 12 4.72 -5.76 -10.21
N SER A 13 5.90 -5.28 -10.54
CA SER A 13 7.11 -6.03 -10.81
C SER A 13 7.52 -6.84 -9.58
N ALA A 14 7.38 -6.27 -8.38
CA ALA A 14 7.62 -6.99 -7.13
C ALA A 14 6.64 -8.17 -6.95
N VAL A 15 5.35 -7.95 -7.24
CA VAL A 15 4.33 -9.02 -7.18
C VAL A 15 4.60 -10.09 -8.25
N TYR A 16 4.85 -9.69 -9.50
CA TYR A 16 5.14 -10.61 -10.59
C TYR A 16 6.42 -11.42 -10.33
N ALA A 17 7.47 -10.81 -9.78
CA ALA A 17 8.70 -11.51 -9.42
C ALA A 17 8.51 -12.51 -8.26
N ALA A 18 7.55 -12.27 -7.36
CA ALA A 18 7.25 -13.18 -6.27
C ALA A 18 6.48 -14.43 -6.73
N ARG A 19 5.59 -14.30 -7.73
CA ARG A 19 4.69 -15.38 -8.19
C ARG A 19 5.40 -16.68 -8.61
N PRO A 20 6.47 -16.67 -9.43
CA PRO A 20 7.16 -17.89 -9.85
C PRO A 20 7.68 -18.74 -8.68
N LYS A 21 8.04 -18.12 -7.55
CA LYS A 21 8.51 -18.84 -6.36
C LYS A 21 7.44 -19.78 -5.78
N TYR A 22 6.17 -19.51 -6.04
CA TYR A 22 5.02 -20.25 -5.50
C TYR A 22 4.21 -20.97 -6.59
N ALA A 23 4.69 -20.99 -7.83
CA ALA A 23 3.98 -21.49 -9.01
C ALA A 23 3.77 -23.02 -9.04
N ALA A 24 4.43 -23.78 -8.16
CA ALA A 24 4.25 -25.23 -8.03
C ALA A 24 2.85 -25.64 -7.52
N HIS A 25 2.05 -24.68 -7.06
CA HIS A 25 0.68 -24.89 -6.59
C HIS A 25 -0.31 -24.22 -7.55
N CYS A 26 -0.93 -25.00 -8.45
CA CYS A 26 -1.90 -24.56 -9.46
C CYS A 26 -2.96 -23.57 -8.92
N ALA A 27 -2.77 -22.28 -9.20
CA ALA A 27 -3.72 -21.17 -9.36
C ALA A 27 -2.90 -19.86 -9.34
N GLU A 28 -3.41 -18.75 -9.89
CA GLU A 28 -2.82 -17.45 -9.59
C GLU A 28 -2.93 -17.18 -8.07
N LEU A 29 -1.81 -17.34 -7.34
CA LEU A 29 -1.80 -17.13 -5.90
C LEU A 29 -2.20 -15.69 -5.59
N PRO A 30 -3.18 -15.46 -4.69
CA PRO A 30 -3.58 -14.12 -4.33
C PRO A 30 -2.53 -13.43 -3.44
N PHE A 31 -2.36 -12.12 -3.60
CA PHE A 31 -1.46 -11.31 -2.78
C PHE A 31 -2.22 -10.17 -2.10
N ILE A 32 -1.84 -9.86 -0.85
CA ILE A 32 -2.27 -8.63 -0.17
C ILE A 32 -1.04 -7.74 0.01
N ILE A 33 -1.10 -6.55 -0.55
CA ILE A 33 -0.12 -5.49 -0.33
C ILE A 33 -0.54 -4.75 0.95
N ILE A 34 0.33 -4.74 1.94
CA ILE A 34 0.22 -3.83 3.07
C ILE A 34 0.75 -2.48 2.60
N GLN A 35 -0.14 -1.51 2.40
CA GLN A 35 0.28 -0.19 1.95
C GLN A 35 1.20 0.44 2.99
N LEU A 36 2.14 1.31 2.59
CA LEU A 36 2.96 2.03 3.56
C LEU A 36 2.10 3.01 4.37
N PRO A 37 2.21 3.08 5.70
CA PRO A 37 1.59 4.14 6.48
C PRO A 37 2.25 5.50 6.20
N GLN A 38 1.67 6.59 6.70
CA GLN A 38 2.37 7.88 6.76
C GLN A 38 3.63 7.77 7.64
N TRP A 39 4.72 8.42 7.24
CA TRP A 39 5.94 8.46 8.05
C TRP A 39 6.77 9.70 7.73
N ILE A 40 7.37 10.27 8.78
CA ILE A 40 8.40 11.31 8.71
C ILE A 40 9.28 11.17 9.97
N ASP A 41 10.59 11.28 9.83
CA ASP A 41 11.50 11.38 10.98
C ASP A 41 11.56 12.79 11.56
N ARG A 42 11.97 12.89 12.82
CA ARG A 42 12.00 14.16 13.54
C ARG A 42 12.91 15.20 12.90
N ALA A 43 14.09 14.81 12.45
CA ALA A 43 15.06 15.77 11.90
C ALA A 43 14.51 16.39 10.60
N THR A 44 13.92 15.57 9.74
CA THR A 44 13.27 16.01 8.50
C THR A 44 12.05 16.91 8.78
N ALA A 45 11.23 16.56 9.79
CA ALA A 45 10.08 17.36 10.21
C ALA A 45 10.48 18.74 10.75
N GLU A 46 11.49 18.79 11.64
CA GLU A 46 12.02 20.04 12.22
C GLU A 46 12.67 20.93 11.15
N ALA A 47 13.28 20.34 10.13
CA ALA A 47 13.86 21.07 9.01
C ALA A 47 12.82 21.51 7.95
N HIS A 48 11.54 21.14 8.10
CA HIS A 48 10.48 21.35 7.10
C HIS A 48 10.88 20.86 5.69
N ALA A 49 11.58 19.73 5.61
CA ALA A 49 12.21 19.23 4.40
C ALA A 49 11.72 17.82 4.00
N ASP A 50 10.44 17.52 4.23
CA ASP A 50 9.86 16.22 3.89
C ASP A 50 9.98 15.96 2.37
N PRO A 51 10.69 14.89 1.95
CA PRO A 51 10.80 14.56 0.53
C PRO A 51 9.47 14.08 -0.08
N LEU A 52 8.48 13.71 0.73
CA LEU A 52 7.18 13.21 0.29
C LEU A 52 7.30 11.99 -0.65
N ASP A 53 8.22 11.07 -0.34
CA ASP A 53 8.38 9.82 -1.09
C ASP A 53 7.27 8.81 -0.75
N TRP A 54 6.83 8.76 0.52
CA TRP A 54 5.87 7.78 0.99
C TRP A 54 4.51 7.84 0.26
N PRO A 55 3.92 9.00 -0.11
CA PRO A 55 2.70 9.06 -0.92
C PRO A 55 2.90 8.52 -2.35
N VAL A 56 4.08 8.72 -2.95
CA VAL A 56 4.39 8.21 -4.30
C VAL A 56 4.45 6.68 -4.29
N ILE A 57 5.09 6.09 -3.28
CA ILE A 57 5.14 4.64 -3.11
C ILE A 57 3.73 4.08 -2.86
N ARG A 58 2.91 4.77 -2.06
CA ARG A 58 1.53 4.37 -1.80
C ARG A 58 0.68 4.34 -3.07
N ASP A 59 0.85 5.31 -3.96
CA ASP A 59 0.16 5.35 -5.26
C ASP A 59 0.58 4.17 -6.14
N ALA A 60 1.87 3.87 -6.21
CA ALA A 60 2.39 2.70 -6.93
C ALA A 60 1.85 1.36 -6.38
N GLN A 61 1.76 1.21 -5.04
CA GLN A 61 1.15 0.05 -4.39
C GLN A 61 -0.34 -0.09 -4.77
N TRP A 62 -1.05 1.03 -4.81
CA TRP A 62 -2.46 1.06 -5.19
C TRP A 62 -2.68 0.68 -6.66
N ALA A 63 -1.89 1.26 -7.56
CA ALA A 63 -1.88 0.93 -8.99
C ALA A 63 -1.64 -0.56 -9.23
N ALA A 64 -0.64 -1.15 -8.57
CA ALA A 64 -0.33 -2.57 -8.69
C ALA A 64 -1.53 -3.48 -8.33
N SER A 65 -2.27 -3.15 -7.27
CA SER A 65 -3.47 -3.93 -6.92
C SER A 65 -4.65 -3.76 -7.88
N ARG A 66 -4.71 -2.66 -8.63
CA ARG A 66 -5.76 -2.41 -9.63
C ARG A 66 -5.46 -3.09 -10.96
N GLU A 67 -4.18 -3.24 -11.29
CA GLU A 67 -3.73 -3.78 -12.58
C GLU A 67 -3.50 -5.29 -12.55
N ILE A 68 -3.09 -5.85 -11.42
CA ILE A 68 -2.75 -7.27 -11.31
C ILE A 68 -3.96 -8.07 -10.76
N PRO A 69 -4.43 -9.09 -11.48
CA PRO A 69 -5.49 -9.96 -10.99
C PRO A 69 -5.13 -10.63 -9.66
N SER A 70 -6.12 -10.84 -8.78
CA SER A 70 -5.94 -11.51 -7.48
C SER A 70 -4.96 -10.78 -6.54
N VAL A 71 -4.82 -9.46 -6.67
CA VAL A 71 -4.06 -8.62 -5.74
C VAL A 71 -5.01 -7.62 -5.07
N ALA A 72 -4.85 -7.43 -3.77
CA ALA A 72 -5.57 -6.42 -3.01
C ALA A 72 -4.58 -5.54 -2.23
N THR A 73 -4.97 -4.31 -1.91
CA THR A 73 -4.18 -3.40 -1.07
C THR A 73 -4.96 -3.03 0.18
N VAL A 74 -4.33 -3.11 1.35
CA VAL A 74 -4.90 -2.68 2.63
C VAL A 74 -4.40 -1.28 2.94
N CYS A 75 -5.33 -0.32 3.07
CA CYS A 75 -4.99 1.05 3.48
C CYS A 75 -4.63 1.11 4.97
N THR A 76 -3.47 1.69 5.25
CA THR A 76 -2.85 1.80 6.59
C THR A 76 -2.33 3.22 6.85
N ILE A 77 -2.82 4.22 6.12
CA ILE A 77 -2.28 5.59 6.16
C ILE A 77 -2.22 6.16 7.59
N ASP A 78 -3.21 5.78 8.41
CA ASP A 78 -3.42 6.18 9.80
C ASP A 78 -2.65 5.32 10.83
N CYS A 79 -2.03 4.22 10.42
CA CYS A 79 -1.25 3.33 11.29
C CYS A 79 0.23 3.73 11.40
N GLY A 80 0.57 4.96 10.98
CA GLY A 80 1.91 5.51 11.08
C GLY A 80 2.22 6.07 12.47
N GLU A 81 3.50 6.20 12.79
CA GLU A 81 3.97 6.78 14.05
C GLU A 81 5.10 7.78 13.76
N PHE A 82 5.03 8.95 14.39
CA PHE A 82 6.02 10.01 14.21
C PHE A 82 7.40 9.52 14.68
N ASP A 83 8.44 9.76 13.87
CA ASP A 83 9.83 9.42 14.21
C ASP A 83 10.07 7.91 14.45
N ASN A 84 9.14 7.05 14.00
CA ASN A 84 9.25 5.60 14.14
C ASN A 84 8.90 4.88 12.84
N ILE A 85 9.94 4.36 12.15
CA ILE A 85 9.78 3.58 10.91
C ILE A 85 9.18 2.17 11.16
N HIS A 86 9.06 1.77 12.42
CA HIS A 86 8.45 0.51 12.83
C HIS A 86 7.29 0.75 13.83
N PRO A 87 6.15 1.32 13.38
CA PRO A 87 5.02 1.64 14.26
C PRO A 87 4.56 0.44 15.08
N TYR A 88 4.22 0.65 16.36
CA TYR A 88 3.85 -0.45 17.26
C TYR A 88 2.51 -1.11 16.92
N ASP A 89 1.57 -0.37 16.32
CA ASP A 89 0.25 -0.89 15.98
C ASP A 89 0.30 -1.83 14.76
N LYS A 90 0.71 -3.07 15.01
CA LYS A 90 0.63 -4.16 14.05
C LYS A 90 -0.74 -4.85 14.08
N ARG A 91 -1.51 -4.64 15.15
CA ARG A 91 -2.79 -5.32 15.36
C ARG A 91 -3.83 -4.80 14.38
N THR A 92 -4.00 -3.49 14.26
CA THR A 92 -4.97 -2.92 13.30
C THR A 92 -4.61 -3.27 11.86
N VAL A 93 -3.33 -3.25 11.51
CA VAL A 93 -2.86 -3.70 10.19
C VAL A 93 -3.23 -5.17 9.94
N GLY A 94 -3.00 -6.05 10.92
CA GLY A 94 -3.37 -7.47 10.84
C GLY A 94 -4.87 -7.71 10.73
N GLU A 95 -5.69 -7.01 11.53
CA GLU A 95 -7.15 -7.11 11.51
C GLU A 95 -7.72 -6.66 10.16
N ARG A 96 -7.24 -5.54 9.59
CA ARG A 96 -7.64 -5.08 8.25
C ARG A 96 -7.20 -6.05 7.15
N THR A 97 -6.02 -6.66 7.30
CA THR A 97 -5.53 -7.69 6.37
C THR A 97 -6.39 -8.93 6.40
N ALA A 98 -6.77 -9.40 7.59
CA ALA A 98 -7.68 -10.53 7.76
C ALA A 98 -9.05 -10.24 7.15
N ALA A 99 -9.62 -9.06 7.40
CA ALA A 99 -10.88 -8.63 6.79
C ALA A 99 -10.78 -8.62 5.26
N MET A 100 -9.71 -8.03 4.70
CA MET A 100 -9.46 -7.99 3.26
C MET A 100 -9.39 -9.39 2.65
N ALA A 101 -8.66 -10.31 3.28
CA ALA A 101 -8.57 -11.71 2.83
C ALA A 101 -9.95 -12.38 2.85
N LEU A 102 -10.72 -12.22 3.93
CA LEU A 102 -12.06 -12.80 4.06
C LEU A 102 -13.02 -12.28 2.97
N GLY A 103 -13.07 -10.97 2.76
CA GLY A 103 -13.97 -10.35 1.79
C GLY A 103 -13.59 -10.66 0.33
N THR A 104 -12.30 -10.65 0.00
CA THR A 104 -11.84 -10.77 -1.41
C THR A 104 -11.48 -12.19 -1.83
N MET A 105 -10.83 -12.97 -0.96
CA MET A 105 -10.28 -14.29 -1.31
C MET A 105 -11.24 -15.41 -0.87
N TYR A 106 -11.77 -15.32 0.34
CA TYR A 106 -12.74 -16.29 0.88
C TYR A 106 -14.19 -15.97 0.53
N ARG A 107 -14.44 -14.82 -0.11
CA ARG A 107 -15.75 -14.42 -0.64
C ARG A 107 -16.83 -14.22 0.43
N CYS A 108 -16.45 -13.85 1.65
CA CYS A 108 -17.36 -13.41 2.71
C CYS A 108 -17.85 -11.98 2.42
N ARG A 109 -18.87 -11.86 1.55
CA ARG A 109 -19.36 -10.58 0.99
C ARG A 109 -20.01 -9.64 2.02
N GLU A 110 -20.33 -10.15 3.19
CA GLU A 110 -20.87 -9.41 4.32
C GLU A 110 -19.82 -8.53 5.03
N ILE A 111 -18.53 -8.77 4.78
CA ILE A 111 -17.43 -8.00 5.35
C ILE A 111 -17.11 -6.84 4.41
N ALA A 112 -17.35 -5.62 4.88
CA ALA A 112 -16.89 -4.42 4.20
C ALA A 112 -15.36 -4.28 4.33
N VAL A 113 -14.65 -4.28 3.20
CA VAL A 113 -13.17 -4.26 3.15
C VAL A 113 -12.58 -3.03 2.47
N CYS A 114 -13.40 -2.30 1.72
CA CYS A 114 -13.00 -1.09 1.00
C CYS A 114 -13.69 0.14 1.58
N GLY A 115 -12.95 1.24 1.69
CA GLY A 115 -13.52 2.57 1.94
C GLY A 115 -14.13 3.17 0.66
N PRO A 116 -14.77 4.35 0.75
CA PRO A 116 -15.24 5.06 -0.41
C PRO A 116 -14.06 5.48 -1.31
N GLU A 117 -14.25 5.36 -2.62
CA GLU A 117 -13.30 5.86 -3.62
C GLU A 117 -13.85 7.11 -4.32
N PRO A 118 -13.00 8.13 -4.58
CA PRO A 118 -13.42 9.28 -5.35
C PRO A 118 -13.75 8.86 -6.79
N LEU A 119 -14.98 9.16 -7.24
CA LEU A 119 -15.41 8.88 -8.62
C LEU A 119 -14.80 9.88 -9.62
N ALA A 120 -14.61 11.12 -9.19
CA ALA A 120 -14.02 12.18 -10.00
C ALA A 120 -13.40 13.24 -9.10
N ILE A 121 -12.27 13.81 -9.55
CA ILE A 121 -11.63 14.97 -8.92
C ILE A 121 -11.68 16.11 -9.94
N ARG A 122 -12.21 17.25 -9.52
CA ARG A 122 -12.26 18.47 -10.34
C ARG A 122 -11.52 19.58 -9.62
N ALA A 123 -10.42 20.04 -10.19
CA ALA A 123 -9.80 21.29 -9.77
C ALA A 123 -10.67 22.46 -10.23
N VAL A 124 -10.97 23.40 -9.33
CA VAL A 124 -11.71 24.63 -9.62
C VAL A 124 -10.81 25.80 -9.23
N GLY A 125 -10.41 26.61 -10.21
CA GLY A 125 -9.48 27.74 -10.05
C GLY A 125 -8.23 27.59 -10.93
N ARG A 126 -7.41 28.65 -11.02
CA ARG A 126 -6.08 28.55 -11.61
C ARG A 126 -5.12 28.02 -10.57
N LEU A 127 -4.41 26.94 -10.90
CA LEU A 127 -3.13 26.61 -10.27
C LEU A 127 -2.21 27.81 -10.57
N CYS A 128 -1.96 28.62 -9.54
CA CYS A 128 -1.03 29.74 -9.58
C CYS A 128 0.40 29.25 -9.61
#